data_AF-A0A971QMZ2-F1
#
_entry.id   AF-A0A971QMZ2-F1
#
_cell.length_a   1.000
_cell.length_b   1.000
_cell.length_c   1.000
_cell.angle_alpha   90.00
_cell.angle_beta   90.00
_cell.angle_gamma   90.00
#
_symmetry.space_group_name_H-M   'P 1'
#
loop_
_entity.id
_entity.type
_entity.pdbx_description
1 polymer ?
#
loop_
_entity_poly.entity_id
_entity_poly.type
_entity_poly.pdbx_seq_one_letter_code
_entity_poly.pdbx_strand_id
1 'polypeptide(L)'
;MTRFFTALIIFLACSLSSIGADLSLDVEVNSVGSLLLYVTNDGDTDITMITSGLSKTSSGTKHIRMQLEPLVLVKLNPERKLLKQSLTSYWPVTLKPGETTYIKHSIAGHGYKQEVEKIDIEYNVPERWGKLHGVWSGKLTTGDLQVINGKIEMKE
;
A
#
# COMPACT_ATOMS: atom_id res chain seq x y z
N MET A 1 -21.57 -64.22 -1.10
CA MET A 1 -20.37 -63.55 -1.67
C MET A 1 -20.76 -62.12 -1.98
N THR A 2 -20.63 -61.24 -1.00
CA THR A 2 -21.16 -59.86 -1.04
C THR A 2 -19.98 -58.92 -1.28
N ARG A 3 -19.93 -58.27 -2.44
CA ARG A 3 -18.86 -57.32 -2.79
C ARG A 3 -19.19 -55.96 -2.16
N PHE A 4 -18.36 -55.50 -1.25
CA PHE A 4 -18.40 -54.14 -0.73
C PHE A 4 -17.73 -53.20 -1.73
N PHE A 5 -18.48 -52.19 -2.19
CA PHE A 5 -17.96 -51.04 -2.93
C PHE A 5 -17.40 -50.04 -1.90
N THR A 6 -16.10 -49.83 -1.91
CA THR A 6 -15.47 -48.77 -1.10
C THR A 6 -15.41 -47.50 -1.95
N ALA A 7 -16.24 -46.51 -1.63
CA ALA A 7 -16.17 -45.18 -2.24
C ALA A 7 -15.02 -44.39 -1.60
N LEU A 8 -14.01 -44.04 -2.40
CA LEU A 8 -12.89 -43.19 -2.02
C LEU A 8 -13.35 -41.73 -2.05
N ILE A 9 -13.61 -41.15 -0.88
CA ILE A 9 -13.90 -39.72 -0.73
C ILE A 9 -12.57 -38.98 -0.71
N ILE A 10 -12.21 -38.34 -1.83
CA ILE A 10 -11.07 -37.43 -1.92
C ILE A 10 -11.50 -36.10 -1.30
N PHE A 11 -11.08 -35.85 -0.06
CA PHE A 11 -11.17 -34.55 0.59
C PHE A 11 -10.13 -33.63 -0.06
N LEU A 12 -10.56 -32.86 -1.06
CA LEU A 12 -9.77 -31.77 -1.62
C LEU A 12 -9.82 -30.61 -0.61
N ALA A 13 -8.79 -30.53 0.24
CA ALA A 13 -8.59 -29.37 1.10
C ALA A 13 -8.18 -28.18 0.21
N CYS A 14 -9.17 -27.37 -0.22
CA CYS A 14 -8.89 -26.02 -0.68
C CYS A 14 -8.36 -25.23 0.50
N SER A 15 -7.04 -25.13 0.63
CA SER A 15 -6.41 -24.09 1.43
C SER A 15 -6.83 -22.75 0.82
N LEU A 16 -7.80 -22.08 1.44
CA LEU A 16 -8.03 -20.65 1.23
C LEU A 16 -6.76 -19.95 1.72
N SER A 17 -5.81 -19.73 0.81
CA SER A 17 -4.79 -18.71 1.00
C SER A 17 -5.56 -17.42 1.24
N SER A 18 -5.47 -16.85 2.43
CA SER A 18 -5.85 -15.47 2.65
C SER A 18 -5.12 -14.66 1.59
N ILE A 19 -5.85 -14.06 0.65
CA ILE A 19 -5.30 -13.14 -0.33
C ILE A 19 -4.93 -11.89 0.46
N GLY A 20 -3.78 -11.95 1.15
CA GLY A 20 -3.07 -10.77 1.58
C GLY A 20 -2.76 -9.97 0.32
N ALA A 21 -2.77 -8.65 0.43
CA ALA A 21 -2.25 -7.86 -0.68
C ALA A 21 -0.83 -8.35 -0.97
N ASP A 22 -0.50 -8.58 -2.24
CA ASP A 22 0.83 -9.00 -2.71
C ASP A 22 1.93 -7.96 -2.44
N LEU A 23 1.63 -6.94 -1.62
CA LEU A 23 2.50 -5.85 -1.24
C LEU A 23 2.46 -5.64 0.28
N SER A 24 3.63 -5.40 0.87
CA SER A 24 3.79 -4.87 2.24
C SER A 24 4.23 -3.40 2.22
N LEU A 25 3.99 -2.70 3.33
CA LEU A 25 4.40 -1.32 3.54
C LEU A 25 5.23 -1.23 4.82
N ASP A 26 6.53 -1.01 4.65
CA ASP A 26 7.48 -0.84 5.75
C ASP A 26 7.84 0.63 5.93
N VAL A 27 8.34 0.96 7.13
CA VAL A 27 8.76 2.32 7.47
C VAL A 27 10.14 2.29 8.12
N GLU A 28 10.97 3.25 7.76
CA GLU A 28 12.25 3.53 8.41
C GLU A 28 12.28 4.98 8.90
N VAL A 29 12.90 5.23 10.06
CA VAL A 29 13.29 6.59 10.46
C VAL A 29 14.73 6.80 10.04
N ASN A 30 14.96 7.76 9.15
CA ASN A 30 16.33 8.06 8.70
C ASN A 30 17.13 8.85 9.76
N SER A 31 18.41 9.08 9.49
CA SER A 31 19.34 9.78 10.39
C SER A 31 18.92 11.21 10.75
N VAL A 32 18.05 11.86 9.95
CA VAL A 32 17.51 13.20 10.22
C VAL A 32 16.14 13.18 10.91
N GLY A 33 15.58 12.01 11.18
CA GLY A 33 14.29 11.85 11.86
C GLY A 33 13.08 11.94 10.93
N SER A 34 13.28 11.80 9.61
CA SER A 34 12.16 11.70 8.66
C SER A 34 11.75 10.25 8.47
N LEU A 35 10.44 10.03 8.28
CA LEU A 35 9.92 8.70 7.96
C LEU A 35 10.05 8.47 6.46
N LEU A 36 10.68 7.34 6.12
CA LEU A 36 10.81 6.78 4.78
C LEU A 36 9.88 5.57 4.68
N LEU A 37 9.19 5.45 3.56
CA LEU A 37 8.18 4.43 3.31
C LEU A 37 8.65 3.53 2.20
N TYR A 38 8.64 2.23 2.45
CA TYR A 38 9.09 1.21 1.51
C TYR A 38 7.93 0.29 1.18
N VAL A 39 7.83 -0.09 -0.08
CA VAL A 39 6.85 -1.08 -0.55
C VAL A 39 7.61 -2.23 -1.16
N THR A 40 7.32 -3.43 -0.66
CA THR A 40 7.91 -4.69 -1.13
C THR A 40 6.83 -5.48 -1.84
N ASN A 41 7.18 -6.10 -2.97
CA ASN A 41 6.32 -7.08 -3.64
C ASN A 41 6.54 -8.46 -3.03
N ASP A 42 5.63 -8.88 -2.17
CA ASP A 42 5.63 -10.19 -1.49
C ASP A 42 4.89 -11.26 -2.30
N GLY A 43 4.29 -10.88 -3.44
CA GLY A 43 3.59 -11.80 -4.34
C GLY A 43 4.52 -12.54 -5.29
N ASP A 44 3.89 -13.18 -6.28
CA ASP A 44 4.54 -14.02 -7.30
C ASP A 44 4.46 -13.44 -8.71
N THR A 45 3.92 -12.22 -8.86
CA THR A 45 3.77 -11.53 -10.14
C THR A 45 4.36 -10.13 -10.13
N ASP A 46 4.69 -9.61 -11.31
CA ASP A 46 5.16 -8.23 -11.46
C ASP A 46 4.04 -7.23 -11.16
N ILE A 47 4.34 -6.24 -10.31
CA ILE A 47 3.38 -5.21 -9.88
C ILE A 47 3.90 -3.84 -10.26
N THR A 48 3.12 -3.08 -11.04
CA THR A 48 3.43 -1.67 -11.32
C THR A 48 2.67 -0.77 -10.36
N MET A 49 3.37 -0.02 -9.52
CA MET A 49 2.80 0.91 -8.56
C MET A 49 3.22 2.36 -8.85
N ILE A 50 2.53 3.33 -8.24
CA ILE A 50 2.95 4.74 -8.29
C ILE A 50 3.67 5.12 -7.00
N THR A 51 4.79 5.83 -7.13
CA THR A 51 5.63 6.21 -5.99
C THR A 51 5.60 7.70 -5.70
N SER A 52 4.95 8.52 -6.53
CA SER A 52 4.87 9.97 -6.35
C SER A 52 3.51 10.55 -6.77
N GLY A 53 3.37 11.86 -6.67
CA GLY A 53 2.12 12.57 -7.01
C GLY A 53 0.96 12.26 -6.05
N LEU A 54 1.26 11.86 -4.81
CA LEU A 54 0.28 11.57 -3.77
C LEU A 54 0.01 12.82 -2.93
N SER A 55 -1.26 13.08 -2.64
CA SER A 55 -1.67 14.06 -1.66
C SER A 55 -1.41 13.52 -0.26
N LYS A 56 -0.76 14.32 0.59
CA LYS A 56 -0.52 14.01 1.99
C LYS A 56 -1.56 14.75 2.83
N THR A 57 -2.32 14.01 3.63
CA THR A 57 -3.22 14.56 4.65
C THR A 57 -2.83 13.99 6.01
N SER A 58 -2.93 14.81 7.05
CA SER A 58 -2.65 14.41 8.43
C SER A 58 -3.83 14.78 9.31
N SER A 59 -4.36 13.80 10.06
CA SER A 59 -5.34 14.06 11.11
C SER A 59 -4.62 14.04 12.46
N GLY A 60 -4.16 15.21 12.91
CA GLY A 60 -3.25 15.33 14.05
C GLY A 60 -1.84 14.79 13.75
N THR A 61 -1.12 14.36 14.80
CA THR A 61 0.25 13.78 14.69
C THR A 61 0.27 12.28 14.42
N LYS A 62 -0.87 11.59 14.51
CA LYS A 62 -0.92 10.13 14.67
C LYS A 62 -1.38 9.35 13.44
N HIS A 63 -2.03 9.99 12.48
CA HIS A 63 -2.49 9.32 11.27
C HIS A 63 -2.09 10.12 10.03
N ILE A 64 -1.25 9.51 9.20
CA ILE A 64 -0.71 10.11 7.99
C ILE A 64 -1.26 9.33 6.80
N ARG A 65 -2.03 10.01 5.96
CA ARG A 65 -2.62 9.42 4.77
C ARG A 65 -1.97 9.99 3.52
N MET A 66 -1.36 9.10 2.75
CA MET A 66 -0.86 9.37 1.40
C MET A 66 -1.82 8.75 0.41
N GLN A 67 -2.52 9.60 -0.34
CA GLN A 67 -3.55 9.14 -1.25
C GLN A 67 -3.40 9.81 -2.61
N LEU A 68 -3.60 9.03 -3.67
CA LEU A 68 -3.82 9.60 -4.98
C LEU A 68 -5.20 10.29 -5.03
N GLU A 69 -5.22 11.56 -5.42
CA GLU A 69 -6.43 12.33 -5.69
C GLU A 69 -6.68 12.40 -7.21
N PRO A 70 -7.64 11.62 -7.75
CA PRO A 70 -7.84 11.59 -9.19
C PRO A 70 -8.47 12.86 -9.73
N LEU A 71 -7.94 13.37 -10.84
CA LEU A 71 -8.57 14.46 -11.56
C LEU A 71 -9.83 13.98 -12.29
N VAL A 72 -10.90 14.75 -12.16
CA VAL A 72 -12.18 14.51 -12.83
C VAL A 72 -12.54 15.72 -13.68
N LEU A 73 -12.96 15.47 -14.93
CA LEU A 73 -13.59 16.49 -15.74
C LEU A 73 -15.05 16.61 -15.30
N VAL A 74 -15.43 17.80 -14.86
CA VAL A 74 -16.82 18.16 -14.57
C VAL A 74 -17.37 18.90 -15.77
N LYS A 75 -18.30 18.28 -16.51
CA LYS A 75 -19.04 18.97 -17.57
C LYS A 75 -20.19 19.78 -16.97
N LEU A 76 -20.69 20.78 -17.70
CA LEU A 76 -21.86 21.60 -17.33
C LEU A 76 -23.17 20.79 -17.15
N ASN A 77 -23.17 19.51 -17.50
CA ASN A 77 -24.23 18.54 -17.26
C ASN A 77 -23.63 17.38 -16.44
N PRO A 78 -24.36 16.73 -15.51
CA PRO A 78 -23.87 16.12 -14.25
C PRO A 78 -22.90 14.93 -14.39
N GLU A 79 -22.40 14.65 -15.59
CA GLU A 79 -21.39 13.67 -15.85
C GLU A 79 -20.02 14.13 -15.33
N ARG A 80 -19.52 13.43 -14.30
CA ARG A 80 -18.13 13.51 -13.85
C ARG A 80 -17.36 12.39 -14.52
N LYS A 81 -16.37 12.73 -15.36
CA LYS A 81 -15.55 11.74 -16.06
C LYS A 81 -14.15 11.69 -15.44
N LEU A 82 -13.73 10.50 -15.02
CA LEU A 82 -12.36 10.25 -14.58
C LEU A 82 -11.39 10.47 -15.74
N LEU A 83 -10.34 11.26 -15.51
CA LEU A 83 -9.35 11.56 -16.53
C LEU A 83 -8.25 10.49 -16.57
N LYS A 84 -7.94 10.04 -17.80
CA LYS A 84 -6.71 9.30 -18.11
C LYS A 84 -5.58 10.34 -18.17
N GLN A 85 -4.63 10.24 -17.26
CA GLN A 85 -3.56 11.20 -17.06
C GLN A 85 -2.22 10.61 -17.50
N SER A 86 -1.23 11.49 -17.76
CA SER A 86 0.15 11.04 -17.92
C SER A 86 0.68 10.47 -16.60
N LEU A 87 1.35 9.33 -16.66
CA LEU A 87 1.97 8.72 -15.48
C LEU A 87 3.31 9.37 -15.07
N THR A 88 3.89 10.25 -15.89
CA THR A 88 5.20 10.86 -15.62
C THR A 88 5.27 11.56 -14.26
N SER A 89 4.21 12.23 -13.83
CA SER A 89 4.15 12.92 -12.53
C SER A 89 3.99 11.97 -11.35
N TYR A 90 3.62 10.71 -11.59
CA TYR A 90 3.31 9.70 -10.57
C TYR A 90 4.44 8.69 -10.35
N TRP A 91 5.48 8.74 -11.18
CA TRP A 91 6.70 7.92 -11.05
C TRP A 91 6.35 6.44 -10.92
N PRO A 92 5.80 5.81 -11.98
CA PRO A 92 5.46 4.40 -11.94
C PRO A 92 6.74 3.57 -11.81
N VAL A 93 6.70 2.57 -10.93
CA VAL A 93 7.77 1.60 -10.72
C VAL A 93 7.17 0.21 -10.82
N THR A 94 7.76 -0.64 -11.64
CA THR A 94 7.42 -2.07 -11.71
C THR A 94 8.35 -2.83 -10.78
N LEU A 95 7.75 -3.55 -9.83
CA LEU A 95 8.43 -4.44 -8.87
C LEU A 95 8.22 -5.88 -9.31
N LYS A 96 9.29 -6.63 -9.47
CA LYS A 96 9.26 -8.09 -9.54
C LYS A 96 9.05 -8.69 -8.14
N PRO A 97 8.70 -9.99 -8.04
CA PRO A 97 8.66 -10.69 -6.77
C PRO A 97 9.94 -10.49 -5.95
N GLY A 98 9.78 -10.07 -4.69
CA GLY A 98 10.87 -9.78 -3.74
C GLY A 98 11.57 -8.44 -3.93
N GLU A 99 11.20 -7.61 -4.92
CA GLU A 99 11.78 -6.28 -5.08
C GLU A 99 11.08 -5.25 -4.16
N THR A 100 11.89 -4.31 -3.65
CA THR A 100 11.43 -3.21 -2.80
C THR A 100 11.75 -1.87 -3.46
N THR A 101 10.81 -0.93 -3.39
CA THR A 101 11.03 0.48 -3.72
C THR A 101 10.60 1.39 -2.57
N TYR A 102 10.87 2.69 -2.70
CA TYR A 102 10.43 3.69 -1.74
C TYR A 102 9.34 4.58 -2.34
N ILE A 103 8.39 5.00 -1.50
CA ILE A 103 7.43 6.04 -1.85
C ILE A 103 8.17 7.37 -1.78
N LYS A 104 8.20 8.10 -2.89
CA LYS A 104 8.82 9.41 -3.04
C LYS A 104 7.97 10.49 -2.37
N HIS A 105 7.94 10.43 -1.04
CA HIS A 105 7.47 11.48 -0.16
C HIS A 105 8.22 11.33 1.17
N SER A 106 9.10 12.28 1.49
CA SER A 106 9.65 12.34 2.85
C SER A 106 8.57 12.90 3.75
N ILE A 107 8.13 12.13 4.74
CA ILE A 107 7.34 12.68 5.82
C ILE A 107 8.34 13.42 6.71
N ALA A 108 8.53 14.71 6.42
CA ALA A 108 9.36 15.59 7.23
C ALA A 108 8.81 15.62 8.66
N GLY A 109 9.53 14.97 9.56
CA GLY A 109 9.31 15.00 10.99
C GLY A 109 10.33 15.92 11.64
N HIS A 110 9.95 17.14 11.97
CA HIS A 110 10.61 17.81 13.09
C HIS A 110 10.04 17.18 14.37
N GLY A 111 10.59 16.06 14.86
CA GLY A 111 10.17 15.57 16.19
C GLY A 111 10.29 14.08 16.52
N TYR A 112 10.32 13.16 15.55
CA TYR A 112 10.24 11.71 15.85
C TYR A 112 11.46 11.10 16.56
N LYS A 113 12.46 11.92 16.94
CA LYS A 113 13.68 11.44 17.59
C LYS A 113 13.56 11.25 19.11
N GLN A 114 12.51 11.73 19.78
CA GLN A 114 12.54 11.87 21.25
C GLN A 114 11.30 11.36 22.01
N GLU A 115 10.18 11.00 21.36
CA GLU A 115 8.97 10.55 22.06
C GLU A 115 8.38 9.26 21.47
N VAL A 116 7.68 8.50 22.32
CA VAL A 116 6.87 7.34 21.92
C VAL A 116 5.62 7.82 21.20
N GLU A 117 5.71 7.95 19.88
CA GLU A 117 4.58 8.35 19.04
C GLU A 117 3.96 7.13 18.36
N LYS A 118 2.63 6.98 18.53
CA LYS A 118 1.83 6.06 17.73
C LYS A 118 1.52 6.70 16.39
N ILE A 119 1.98 6.08 15.31
CA ILE A 119 1.77 6.55 13.95
C ILE A 119 1.17 5.42 13.13
N ASP A 120 0.08 5.71 12.43
CA ASP A 120 -0.48 4.85 11.39
C ASP A 120 -0.35 5.56 10.05
N ILE A 121 0.25 4.88 9.08
CA ILE A 121 0.47 5.42 7.73
C ILE A 121 -0.34 4.61 6.74
N GLU A 122 -1.20 5.31 6.00
CA GLU A 122 -2.00 4.75 4.92
C GLU A 122 -1.44 5.20 3.56
N TYR A 123 -1.19 4.23 2.67
CA TYR A 123 -0.98 4.45 1.23
C TYR A 123 -2.19 3.94 0.46
N ASN A 124 -2.79 4.77 -0.40
CA ASN A 124 -4.02 4.41 -1.12
C ASN A 124 -4.03 4.87 -2.59
N VAL A 125 -4.33 3.94 -3.49
CA VAL A 125 -4.56 4.18 -4.92
C VAL A 125 -5.98 3.70 -5.28
N PRO A 126 -6.89 4.59 -5.72
CA PRO A 126 -8.26 4.22 -6.06
C PRO A 126 -8.35 3.22 -7.21
N GLU A 127 -9.17 2.17 -7.03
CA GLU A 127 -9.35 1.06 -7.99
C GLU A 127 -9.67 1.53 -9.42
N ARG A 128 -10.66 2.42 -9.56
CA ARG A 128 -11.05 2.94 -10.88
C ARG A 128 -9.92 3.66 -11.59
N TRP A 129 -9.03 4.33 -10.83
CA TRP A 129 -7.89 5.02 -11.41
C TRP A 129 -6.76 4.04 -11.75
N GLY A 130 -6.42 3.10 -10.86
CA GLY A 130 -5.40 2.08 -11.11
C GLY A 130 -5.74 1.24 -12.34
N LYS A 131 -6.98 0.74 -12.42
CA LYS A 131 -7.50 0.01 -13.58
C LYS A 131 -7.43 0.85 -14.86
N LEU A 132 -7.80 2.12 -14.80
CA LEU A 132 -7.72 3.02 -15.96
C LEU A 132 -6.28 3.17 -16.46
N HIS A 133 -5.28 3.12 -15.58
CA HIS A 133 -3.87 3.37 -15.90
C HIS A 133 -3.02 2.11 -16.06
N GLY A 134 -3.55 0.92 -15.72
CA GLY A 134 -2.79 -0.32 -15.75
C GLY A 134 -1.74 -0.39 -14.63
N VAL A 135 -2.07 0.16 -13.46
CA VAL A 135 -1.21 0.10 -12.27
C VAL A 135 -1.99 -0.49 -11.10
N TRP A 136 -1.26 -0.95 -10.10
CA TRP A 136 -1.79 -1.45 -8.86
C TRP A 136 -2.73 -0.45 -8.21
N SER A 137 -3.77 -0.98 -7.57
CA SER A 137 -4.72 -0.22 -6.78
C SER A 137 -5.08 -0.98 -5.52
N GLY A 138 -5.29 -0.25 -4.44
CA GLY A 138 -5.57 -0.82 -3.14
C GLY A 138 -5.12 0.13 -2.03
N LYS A 139 -5.14 -0.41 -0.81
CA LYS A 139 -4.73 0.28 0.39
C LYS A 139 -3.67 -0.56 1.11
N LEU A 140 -2.56 0.06 1.47
CA LEU A 140 -1.55 -0.49 2.38
C LEU A 140 -1.54 0.34 3.66
N THR A 141 -1.34 -0.33 4.78
CA THR A 141 -1.23 0.31 6.10
C THR A 141 -0.09 -0.31 6.86
N THR A 142 0.62 0.52 7.61
CA THR A 142 1.68 0.05 8.51
C THR A 142 1.13 -0.54 9.81
N GLY A 143 -0.15 -0.29 10.10
CA GLY A 143 -0.71 -0.52 11.43
C GLY A 143 -0.18 0.48 12.45
N ASP A 144 -0.40 0.19 13.74
CA ASP A 144 0.09 1.01 14.86
C ASP A 144 1.61 0.88 15.00
N LEU A 145 2.38 1.77 14.38
CA LEU A 145 3.82 1.87 14.60
C LEU A 145 4.11 2.65 15.89
N GLN A 146 5.07 2.18 16.68
CA GLN A 146 5.64 2.97 17.77
C GLN A 146 7.02 3.45 17.36
N VAL A 147 7.23 4.77 17.40
CA VAL A 147 8.58 5.33 17.25
C VAL A 147 9.15 5.58 18.64
N ILE A 148 10.23 4.92 19.02
CA ILE A 148 10.89 5.05 20.32
C ILE A 148 12.32 5.53 20.11
N ASN A 149 12.65 6.74 20.58
CA ASN A 149 13.98 7.35 20.42
C ASN A 149 14.47 7.38 18.96
N GLY A 150 13.57 7.63 18.00
CA GLY A 150 13.90 7.63 16.58
C GLY A 150 14.12 6.26 15.96
N LYS A 151 13.69 5.17 16.61
CA LYS A 151 13.63 3.81 16.05
C LYS A 151 12.18 3.35 15.98
N ILE A 152 11.84 2.55 14.97
CA ILE A 152 10.50 1.97 14.84
C ILE A 152 10.49 0.62 15.55
N GLU A 153 9.53 0.43 16.44
CA GLU A 153 9.21 -0.85 17.07
C GLU A 153 7.80 -1.26 16.65
N MET A 154 7.68 -2.48 16.09
CA MET A 154 6.38 -3.09 15.81
C MET A 154 5.84 -3.67 17.11
N LYS A 155 4.57 -3.39 17.43
CA LYS A 155 3.90 -4.05 18.55
C LYS A 155 3.30 -5.36 18.06
N GLU A 156 3.78 -6.48 18.60
CA GLU A 156 3.12 -7.79 18.47
C GLU A 156 1.68 -7.77 19.01
#